data_AF-A0A136LEZ8-F1
#
_entry.id   AF-A0A136LEZ8-F1
#
_cell.length_a   1.000
_cell.length_b   1.000
_cell.length_c   1.000
_cell.angle_alpha   90.00
_cell.angle_beta   90.00
_cell.angle_gamma   90.00
#
_symmetry.space_group_name_H-M   'P 1'
#
loop_
_entity.id
_entity.type
_entity.pdbx_description
1 polymer ?
#
loop_
_entity_poly.entity_id
_entity_poly.type
_entity_poly.pdbx_seq_one_letter_code
_entity_poly.pdbx_strand_id
1 'polypeptide(L)'
;MRCVSLEEGKELWAAATGQVIYDSTPAVSEGIVSVGSVSGALWGIDAASGAIVGSFQFPTGHFLSSPAMDGRAVYAATYSDWVMRLDFS
;
A
#
# COMPACT_ATOMS: atom_id res chain seq x y z
N MET A 1 -2.89 7.84 4.60
CA MET A 1 -3.91 6.78 4.60
C MET A 1 -4.69 6.86 5.91
N ARG A 2 -6.01 6.68 5.89
CA ARG A 2 -6.85 6.63 7.11
C ARG A 2 -7.67 5.36 7.08
N CYS A 3 -7.91 4.77 8.26
CA CYS A 3 -8.84 3.67 8.44
C CYS A 3 -9.99 4.14 9.32
N VAL A 4 -11.21 3.78 8.95
CA VAL A 4 -12.43 4.16 9.66
C VAL A 4 -13.25 2.92 9.98
N SER A 5 -13.89 2.92 11.15
CA SER A 5 -14.87 1.90 11.53
C SER A 5 -16.11 2.02 10.65
N LEU A 6 -16.60 0.89 10.13
CA LEU A 6 -17.86 0.86 9.40
C LEU A 6 -19.08 1.01 10.31
N GLU A 7 -18.96 0.60 11.57
CA GLU A 7 -20.07 0.65 12.53
C GLU A 7 -20.29 2.07 13.06
N GLU A 8 -19.20 2.77 13.40
CA GLU A 8 -19.27 4.06 14.08
C GLU A 8 -18.80 5.24 13.22
N GLY A 9 -18.18 5.00 12.07
CA GLY A 9 -17.58 6.05 11.24
C GLY A 9 -16.37 6.75 11.87
N LYS A 10 -15.87 6.24 13.01
CA LYS A 10 -14.72 6.81 13.72
C LYS A 10 -13.41 6.38 13.09
N GLU A 11 -12.45 7.29 13.07
CA GLU A 11 -11.08 6.97 12.67
C GLU A 11 -10.44 5.99 13.67
N LEU A 12 -9.95 4.86 13.15
CA LEU A 12 -9.19 3.87 13.93
C LEU A 12 -7.70 4.24 13.96
N TRP A 13 -7.17 4.66 12.81
CA TRP A 13 -5.79 5.12 12.68
C TRP A 13 -5.59 5.98 11.44
N ALA A 14 -4.48 6.74 11.46
CA ALA A 14 -3.95 7.45 10.31
C ALA A 14 -2.46 7.14 10.12
N ALA A 15 -2.09 6.72 8.91
CA ALA A 15 -0.72 6.46 8.51
C ALA A 15 -0.23 7.56 7.56
N ALA A 16 0.87 8.22 7.95
CA ALA A 16 1.51 9.27 7.16
C ALA A 16 2.53 8.64 6.19
N THR A 17 2.10 8.41 4.94
CA THR A 17 2.98 7.89 3.88
C THR A 17 3.95 8.93 3.31
N GLY A 18 3.73 10.22 3.62
CA GLY A 18 4.61 11.32 3.20
C GLY A 18 4.57 11.67 1.71
N GLN A 19 3.78 10.93 0.92
CA GLN A 19 3.62 11.14 -0.53
C GLN A 19 2.16 11.01 -0.94
N VAL A 20 1.82 11.64 -2.06
CA VAL A 20 0.45 11.67 -2.59
C VAL A 20 0.06 10.29 -3.09
N ILE A 21 -0.99 9.72 -2.51
CA ILE A 21 -1.69 8.53 -3.03
C ILE A 21 -2.79 9.07 -3.94
N TYR A 22 -2.67 8.88 -5.24
CA TYR A 22 -3.61 9.43 -6.23
C TYR A 22 -4.46 8.32 -6.87
N ASP A 23 -3.84 7.41 -7.63
CA ASP A 23 -4.55 6.36 -8.39
C ASP A 23 -4.36 4.93 -7.83
N SER A 24 -3.89 4.78 -6.59
CA SER A 24 -3.76 3.46 -5.95
C SER A 24 -4.96 3.18 -5.05
N THR A 25 -5.53 1.98 -5.17
CA THR A 25 -6.43 1.42 -4.15
C THR A 25 -5.60 0.60 -3.15
N PRO A 26 -5.89 0.62 -1.84
CA PRO A 26 -5.24 -0.28 -0.89
C PRO A 26 -5.65 -1.74 -1.13
N ALA A 27 -4.74 -2.67 -0.90
CA ALA A 27 -5.02 -4.11 -0.85
C ALA A 27 -4.65 -4.68 0.51
N VAL A 28 -5.40 -5.66 1.01
CA VAL A 28 -5.22 -6.18 2.36
C VAL A 28 -5.07 -7.70 2.33
N SER A 29 -4.04 -8.22 2.99
CA SER A 29 -3.84 -9.65 3.22
C SER A 29 -3.01 -9.87 4.47
N GLU A 30 -3.32 -10.90 5.24
CA GLU A 30 -2.60 -11.27 6.48
C GLU A 30 -2.37 -10.12 7.47
N GLY A 31 -3.32 -9.18 7.57
CA GLY A 31 -3.20 -8.04 8.46
C GLY A 31 -2.26 -6.94 7.96
N ILE A 32 -1.79 -7.00 6.72
CA ILE A 32 -1.03 -5.92 6.07
C ILE A 32 -1.90 -5.24 5.01
N VAL A 33 -1.99 -3.92 5.10
CA VAL A 33 -2.54 -3.04 4.07
C VAL A 33 -1.39 -2.53 3.20
N SER A 34 -1.42 -2.88 1.92
CA SER A 34 -0.46 -2.41 0.92
C SER A 34 -1.06 -1.30 0.07
N VAL A 35 -0.34 -0.20 -0.11
CA VAL A 35 -0.78 0.92 -0.94
C VAL A 35 0.40 1.58 -1.65
N GLY A 36 0.22 1.97 -2.91
CA GLY A 36 1.23 2.62 -3.73
C GLY A 36 0.99 4.12 -3.91
N SER A 37 2.03 4.85 -4.29
CA SER A 37 1.97 6.26 -4.68
C SER A 37 2.49 6.44 -6.09
N VAL A 38 1.93 7.42 -6.81
CA VAL A 38 2.37 7.86 -8.14
C VAL A 38 3.85 8.23 -8.22
N SER A 39 4.54 8.51 -7.11
CA SER A 39 6.00 8.70 -7.08
C SER A 39 6.80 7.39 -7.03
N GLY A 40 6.14 6.24 -7.19
CA GLY A 40 6.78 4.93 -7.20
C GLY A 40 7.17 4.44 -5.81
N ALA A 41 6.44 4.82 -4.76
CA ALA A 41 6.62 4.24 -3.43
C ALA A 41 5.48 3.27 -3.13
N LEU A 42 5.81 2.17 -2.46
CA LEU A 42 4.86 1.20 -1.93
C LEU A 42 5.07 1.09 -0.42
N TRP A 43 3.99 1.11 0.35
CA TRP A 43 4.02 0.89 1.79
C TRP A 43 3.26 -0.36 2.16
N GLY A 44 3.80 -1.12 3.11
CA GLY A 44 3.07 -2.09 3.91
C GLY A 44 2.74 -1.46 5.27
N ILE A 45 1.47 -1.53 5.66
CA ILE A 45 0.94 -0.93 6.87
C ILE A 45 0.23 -2.01 7.68
N ASP A 46 0.55 -2.14 8.97
CA ASP A 46 -0.18 -3.01 9.88
C ASP A 46 -1.65 -2.56 9.99
N ALA A 47 -2.58 -3.46 9.67
CA ALA A 47 -4.00 -3.14 9.55
C ALA A 47 -4.65 -2.79 10.90
N ALA A 48 -4.11 -3.30 12.01
CA ALA A 48 -4.65 -3.06 13.34
C ALA A 48 -4.23 -1.69 13.91
N SER A 49 -2.96 -1.33 13.74
CA SER A 49 -2.35 -0.15 14.36
C SER A 49 -2.15 1.03 13.41
N GLY A 50 -2.12 0.78 12.10
CA GLY A 50 -1.71 1.79 11.11
C GLY A 50 -0.21 2.04 11.08
N ALA A 51 0.60 1.24 11.78
CA ALA A 51 2.06 1.37 11.76
C ALA A 51 2.62 0.94 10.39
N ILE A 52 3.55 1.73 9.85
CA ILE A 52 4.28 1.33 8.63
C ILE A 52 5.23 0.20 9.01
N VAL A 53 5.01 -0.99 8.44
CA VAL A 53 5.86 -2.18 8.68
C VAL A 53 6.97 -2.32 7.64
N GLY A 54 6.85 -1.62 6.51
CA GLY A 54 7.88 -1.58 5.48
C GLY A 54 7.53 -0.64 4.35
N SER A 55 8.53 -0.27 3.57
CA SER A 55 8.35 0.48 2.34
C SER A 55 9.37 0.08 1.30
N PHE A 56 9.02 0.32 0.04
CA PHE A 56 9.90 0.11 -1.10
C PHE A 56 9.75 1.25 -2.09
N GLN A 57 10.88 1.78 -2.56
CA GLN A 57 10.94 2.84 -3.57
C GLN A 57 11.42 2.26 -4.89
N PHE A 58 10.61 2.41 -5.92
CA PHE A 58 10.91 1.96 -7.26
C PHE A 58 11.87 2.94 -7.95
N PRO A 59 12.83 2.45 -8.77
CA PRO A 59 13.79 3.30 -9.45
C PRO A 59 13.18 4.21 -10.52
N THR A 60 12.09 3.76 -11.15
CA THR A 60 11.42 4.48 -12.24
C THR A 60 9.91 4.35 -12.13
N GLY A 61 9.21 5.47 -12.34
CA GLY A 61 7.84 5.46 -12.86
C GLY A 61 6.71 5.42 -11.84
N HIS A 62 5.55 5.84 -12.35
CA HIS A 62 4.31 6.04 -11.65
C HIS A 62 3.60 4.71 -11.33
N PHE A 63 3.21 4.54 -10.06
CA PHE A 63 2.27 3.49 -9.64
C PHE A 63 0.85 4.00 -9.87
N LEU A 64 0.15 3.46 -10.88
CA LEU A 64 -1.32 3.62 -10.96
C LEU A 64 -2.05 2.27 -10.95
N SER A 65 -1.36 1.16 -10.63
CA SER A 65 -2.05 -0.11 -10.39
C SER A 65 -2.38 -0.27 -8.92
N SER A 66 -3.61 -0.71 -8.65
CA SER A 66 -3.96 -1.25 -7.34
C SER A 66 -3.12 -2.50 -7.11
N PRO A 67 -2.30 -2.56 -6.03
CA PRO A 67 -1.58 -3.77 -5.69
C PRO A 67 -2.54 -4.95 -5.55
N ALA A 68 -2.09 -6.15 -5.90
CA ALA A 68 -2.75 -7.40 -5.54
C ALA A 68 -1.93 -8.12 -4.48
N MET A 69 -2.59 -8.83 -3.57
CA MET A 69 -1.96 -9.53 -2.46
C MET A 69 -2.27 -11.03 -2.51
N ASP A 70 -1.26 -11.87 -2.24
CA ASP A 70 -1.41 -13.30 -1.95
C ASP A 70 -0.49 -13.65 -0.77
N GLY A 71 -1.08 -13.94 0.40
CA GLY A 71 -0.33 -14.02 1.65
C GLY A 71 0.42 -12.71 1.93
N ARG A 72 1.75 -12.77 2.04
CA ARG A 72 2.63 -11.59 2.19
C ARG A 72 3.26 -11.08 0.90
N ALA A 73 2.95 -11.71 -0.23
CA ALA A 73 3.41 -11.29 -1.53
C ALA A 73 2.52 -10.16 -2.06
N VAL A 74 3.14 -9.07 -2.50
CA VAL A 74 2.49 -7.93 -3.15
C VAL A 74 2.90 -7.91 -4.60
N TYR A 75 1.90 -7.90 -5.47
CA TYR A 75 2.08 -7.77 -6.91
C TYR A 75 1.71 -6.36 -7.32
N ALA A 76 2.60 -5.72 -8.06
CA ALA A 76 2.37 -4.39 -8.58
C ALA A 76 2.89 -4.25 -10.02
N ALA A 77 2.17 -3.45 -10.80
CA ALA A 77 2.53 -3.11 -12.17
C ALA A 77 2.79 -1.60 -12.30
N THR A 78 3.81 -1.25 -13.09
CA THR A 78 4.19 0.14 -13.38
C THR A 78 3.90 0.50 -14.84
N TYR A 79 3.87 1.80 -15.15
CA TYR A 79 3.78 2.32 -16.53
C TYR A 79 4.99 1.98 -17.42
N SER A 80 6.05 1.42 -16.83
CA SER A 80 7.30 1.10 -17.51
C SER A 80 7.41 -0.39 -17.91
N ASP A 81 6.27 -1.09 -17.99
CA ASP A 81 6.15 -2.52 -18.36
C ASP A 81 6.72 -3.51 -17.33
N TRP A 82 6.96 -3.09 -16.09
CA TRP A 82 7.42 -3.98 -15.03
C TRP A 82 6.24 -4.54 -14.23
N VAL A 83 6.23 -5.86 -14.05
CA VAL A 83 5.43 -6.55 -13.02
C VAL A 83 6.38 -7.08 -11.97
N MET A 84 6.15 -6.74 -10.71
CA MET A 84 7.03 -7.11 -9.61
C MET A 84 6.26 -7.78 -8.49
N ARG A 85 6.94 -8.70 -7.81
CA ARG A 85 6.52 -9.32 -6.55
C ARG A 85 7.44 -8.83 -5.43
N LEU A 86 6.85 -8.34 -4.34
CA LEU A 86 7.57 -7.98 -3.11
C LEU A 86 7.02 -8.83 -1.96
N ASP A 87 7.90 -9.45 -1.18
CA ASP A 87 7.50 -10.24 -0.01
C ASP A 87 7.80 -9.45 1.26
N PHE A 88 6.79 -9.22 2.10
CA PHE A 88 7.00 -8.67 3.44
C PHE A 88 7.43 -9.78 4.41
N SER A 89 8.56 -9.59 5.11
CA SER A 89 9.13 -10.54 6.08
C SER A 89 8.40 -10.54 7.41
#